data_AF-X1U796-F1
#
_entry.id   AF-X1U796-F1
#
_cell.length_a   1.000
_cell.length_b   1.000
_cell.length_c   1.000
_cell.angle_alpha   90.00
_cell.angle_beta   90.00
_cell.angle_gamma   90.00
#
_symmetry.space_group_name_H-M   'P 1'
#
loop_
_entity.id
_entity.type
_entity.pdbx_description
1 polymer ?
#
loop_
_entity_poly.entity_id
_entity_poly.type
_entity_poly.pdbx_seq_one_letter_code
_entity_poly.pdbx_strand_id
1 'polypeptide(L)'
;MVSPTRCGNRNLPADKVEALIWQEVEKLLCQPDLVLAELERKRIQVHDKSFRVEELGQVNRRLKALDREQDQLLQWALKGFPEESVIRENEKINRQRADLKEHRGELETRINQAREAEVDVEGIERFCELVRQNLKDFTFEDKRLALEALQTEIWVDGDTITVLGSIPIIEEDTVSTPRWSGL
;
A
#
# COMPACT_ATOMS: atom_id res chain seq x y z
N MET A 1 -13.23 -36.47 -17.02
CA MET A 1 -13.99 -35.35 -16.45
C MET A 1 -13.79 -35.39 -14.95
N VAL A 2 -12.96 -34.49 -14.41
CA VAL A 2 -12.82 -34.34 -12.96
C VAL A 2 -14.00 -33.46 -12.52
N SER A 3 -14.95 -34.06 -11.82
CA SER A 3 -16.05 -33.29 -11.20
C SER A 3 -15.45 -32.49 -10.04
N PRO A 4 -15.67 -31.17 -9.96
CA PRO A 4 -15.10 -30.36 -8.88
C PRO A 4 -15.64 -30.84 -7.53
N THR A 5 -14.73 -31.13 -6.61
CA THR A 5 -15.05 -31.48 -5.23
C THR A 5 -15.66 -30.26 -4.55
N ARG A 6 -16.87 -30.37 -4.03
CA ARG A 6 -17.54 -29.24 -3.35
C ARG A 6 -16.75 -28.88 -2.09
N CYS A 7 -16.44 -27.60 -1.92
CA CYS A 7 -15.93 -27.10 -0.64
C CYS A 7 -17.00 -27.35 0.44
N GLY A 8 -16.59 -27.73 1.65
CA GLY A 8 -17.50 -28.06 2.77
C GLY A 8 -18.19 -26.85 3.40
N ASN A 9 -18.14 -25.68 2.76
CA ASN A 9 -18.67 -24.44 3.30
C ASN A 9 -20.19 -24.38 3.12
N ARG A 10 -20.89 -23.73 4.05
CA ARG A 10 -22.35 -23.62 4.01
C ARG A 10 -22.78 -22.64 2.92
N ASN A 11 -23.94 -22.92 2.34
CA ASN A 11 -24.61 -21.98 1.45
C ASN A 11 -25.33 -20.92 2.30
N LEU A 12 -24.93 -19.67 2.21
CA LEU A 12 -25.52 -18.56 2.95
C LEU A 12 -26.48 -17.79 2.02
N PRO A 13 -27.73 -17.49 2.42
CA PRO A 13 -28.57 -16.53 1.71
C PRO A 13 -27.89 -15.17 1.54
N ALA A 14 -27.68 -14.79 0.28
CA ALA A 14 -27.04 -13.55 -0.13
C ALA A 14 -27.66 -12.34 0.56
N ASP A 15 -28.99 -12.20 0.53
CA ASP A 15 -29.72 -11.08 1.13
C ASP A 15 -29.38 -10.85 2.62
N LYS A 16 -29.16 -11.92 3.38
CA LYS A 16 -28.82 -11.82 4.81
C LYS A 16 -27.37 -11.44 5.05
N VAL A 17 -26.47 -11.98 4.22
CA VAL A 17 -25.04 -11.64 4.28
C VAL A 17 -24.84 -10.19 3.87
N GLU A 18 -25.47 -9.76 2.79
CA GLU A 18 -25.45 -8.38 2.29
C GLU A 18 -26.01 -7.41 3.33
N ALA A 19 -27.16 -7.70 3.94
CA ALA A 19 -27.74 -6.85 4.98
C ALA A 19 -26.83 -6.70 6.20
N LEU A 20 -26.21 -7.80 6.63
CA LEU A 20 -25.34 -7.83 7.80
C LEU A 20 -24.04 -7.06 7.56
N ILE A 21 -23.41 -7.27 6.39
CA ILE A 21 -22.22 -6.52 5.98
C ILE A 21 -22.55 -5.04 5.84
N TRP A 22 -23.68 -4.71 5.19
CA TRP A 22 -24.08 -3.32 5.00
C TRP A 22 -24.34 -2.59 6.32
N GLN A 23 -24.89 -3.28 7.33
CA GLN A 23 -25.11 -2.71 8.64
C GLN A 23 -23.80 -2.34 9.37
N GLU A 24 -22.75 -3.15 9.23
CA GLU A 24 -21.43 -2.84 9.79
C GLU A 24 -20.72 -1.74 8.99
N VAL A 25 -20.85 -1.77 7.66
CA VAL A 25 -20.35 -0.71 6.78
C VAL A 25 -21.03 0.62 7.11
N GLU A 26 -22.36 0.67 7.31
CA GLU A 26 -23.06 1.89 7.72
C GLU A 26 -22.53 2.45 9.05
N LYS A 27 -22.25 1.60 10.04
CA LYS A 27 -21.67 2.05 11.32
C LYS A 27 -20.28 2.64 11.16
N LEU A 28 -19.43 2.01 10.35
CA LEU A 28 -18.08 2.48 10.05
C LEU A 28 -18.13 3.83 9.31
N LEU A 29 -19.00 3.91 8.31
CA LEU A 29 -19.23 5.10 7.50
C LEU A 29 -19.85 6.27 8.29
N CYS A 30 -20.57 5.97 9.37
CA CYS A 30 -21.05 6.95 10.35
C CYS A 30 -19.97 7.45 11.32
N GLN A 31 -18.73 6.92 11.27
CA GLN A 31 -17.60 7.34 12.09
C GLN A 31 -16.52 8.05 11.24
N PRO A 32 -16.79 9.30 10.79
CA PRO A 32 -15.89 10.04 9.90
C PRO A 32 -14.54 10.36 10.55
N ASP A 33 -14.46 10.44 11.87
CA ASP A 33 -13.23 10.79 12.59
C ASP A 33 -12.13 9.74 12.43
N LEU A 34 -12.47 8.45 12.34
CA LEU A 34 -11.50 7.37 12.10
C LEU A 34 -10.94 7.41 10.67
N VAL A 35 -11.81 7.72 9.70
CA VAL A 35 -11.39 7.86 8.29
C VAL A 35 -10.52 9.10 8.10
N LEU A 36 -10.86 10.22 8.74
CA LEU A 36 -10.07 11.44 8.72
C LEU A 36 -8.70 11.28 9.41
N ALA A 37 -8.65 10.57 10.54
CA ALA A 37 -7.39 10.28 11.22
C ALA A 37 -6.44 9.42 10.35
N GLU A 38 -6.99 8.45 9.63
CA GLU A 38 -6.21 7.60 8.72
C GLU A 38 -5.80 8.36 7.44
N LEU A 39 -6.65 9.26 6.94
CA LEU A 39 -6.31 10.19 5.85
C LEU A 39 -5.16 11.11 6.24
N GLU A 40 -5.17 11.70 7.44
CA GLU A 40 -4.09 12.60 7.87
C GLU A 40 -2.78 11.82 8.08
N ARG A 41 -2.84 10.59 8.62
CA ARG A 41 -1.66 9.69 8.68
C ARG A 41 -1.10 9.40 7.28
N LYS A 42 -1.96 9.12 6.30
CA LYS A 42 -1.55 8.87 4.92
C LYS A 42 -1.01 10.13 4.23
N ARG A 43 -1.55 11.31 4.52
CA ARG A 43 -1.05 12.60 4.01
C ARG A 43 0.37 12.89 4.47
N ILE A 44 0.69 12.58 5.73
CA ILE A 44 2.04 12.68 6.28
C ILE A 44 2.99 11.69 5.57
N GLN A 45 2.55 10.48 5.23
CA GLN A 45 3.33 9.51 4.46
C GLN A 45 3.61 9.96 3.01
N VAL A 46 2.65 10.63 2.36
CA VAL A 46 2.84 11.18 0.99
C VAL A 46 3.91 12.28 0.98
N HIS A 47 3.94 13.15 2.00
CA HIS A 47 4.98 14.17 2.11
C HIS A 47 6.38 13.53 2.28
N ASP A 48 6.48 12.47 3.06
CA ASP A 48 7.73 11.70 3.26
C ASP A 48 8.19 11.01 1.95
N LYS A 49 7.26 10.51 1.13
CA LYS A 49 7.57 9.95 -0.20
C LYS A 49 8.21 10.99 -1.13
N SER A 50 7.69 12.21 -1.17
CA SER A 50 8.22 13.26 -2.05
C SER A 50 9.69 13.60 -1.75
N PHE A 51 10.03 13.69 -0.46
CA PHE A 51 11.40 13.91 0.01
C PHE A 51 12.33 12.74 -0.38
N ARG A 52 11.87 11.49 -0.19
CA ARG A 52 12.64 10.29 -0.53
C ARG A 52 12.91 10.18 -2.04
N VAL A 53 11.96 10.58 -2.89
CA VAL A 53 12.15 10.61 -4.36
C VAL A 53 13.18 11.65 -4.77
N GLU A 54 13.19 12.82 -4.14
CA GLU A 54 14.22 13.83 -4.37
C GLU A 54 15.61 13.33 -3.95
N GLU A 55 15.70 12.72 -2.76
CA GLU A 55 16.93 12.13 -2.24
C GLU A 55 17.48 11.04 -3.18
N LEU A 56 16.61 10.15 -3.66
CA LEU A 56 16.95 9.14 -4.67
C LEU A 56 17.52 9.78 -5.95
N GLY A 57 16.95 10.92 -6.37
CA GLY A 57 17.46 11.72 -7.47
C GLY A 57 18.89 12.24 -7.22
N GLN A 58 19.18 12.71 -6.00
CA GLN A 58 20.52 13.19 -5.62
C GLN A 58 21.54 12.05 -5.59
N VAL A 59 21.19 10.90 -5.01
CA VAL A 59 22.03 9.69 -4.97
C VAL A 59 22.39 9.24 -6.38
N ASN A 60 21.41 9.17 -7.28
CA ASN A 60 21.63 8.81 -8.67
C ASN A 60 22.53 9.79 -9.43
N ARG A 61 22.42 11.10 -9.15
CA ARG A 61 23.35 12.10 -9.70
C ARG A 61 24.77 11.90 -9.19
N ARG A 62 24.95 11.60 -7.90
CA ARG A 62 26.27 11.34 -7.31
C ARG A 62 26.90 10.07 -7.88
N LEU A 63 26.13 8.99 -8.06
CA LEU A 63 26.60 7.78 -8.72
C LEU A 63 27.12 8.07 -10.13
N LYS A 64 26.37 8.84 -10.94
CA LYS A 64 26.82 9.27 -12.27
C LYS A 64 28.08 10.15 -12.23
N ALA A 65 28.25 10.95 -11.18
CA ALA A 65 29.46 11.73 -10.99
C ALA A 65 30.67 10.84 -10.71
N LEU A 66 30.51 9.79 -9.88
CA LEU A 66 31.57 8.80 -9.62
C LEU A 66 31.99 8.05 -10.88
N ASP A 67 31.06 7.77 -11.80
CA ASP A 67 31.39 7.14 -13.08
C ASP A 67 32.32 8.03 -13.91
N ARG A 68 32.03 9.34 -13.97
CA ARG A 68 32.90 10.32 -14.65
C ARG A 68 34.26 10.47 -13.96
N GLU A 69 34.28 10.47 -12.63
CA GLU A 69 35.53 10.49 -11.84
C GLU A 69 36.39 9.25 -12.16
N GLN A 70 35.76 8.09 -12.32
CA GLN A 70 36.46 6.85 -12.69
C GLN A 70 36.98 6.86 -14.14
N ASP A 71 36.20 7.39 -15.08
CA ASP A 71 36.65 7.58 -16.48
C ASP A 71 37.86 8.53 -16.52
N GLN A 72 37.82 9.61 -15.76
CA GLN A 72 38.94 10.55 -15.64
C GLN A 72 40.17 9.90 -15.01
N LEU A 73 39.99 9.07 -13.98
CA LEU A 73 41.07 8.34 -13.34
C LEU A 73 41.74 7.36 -14.32
N LEU A 74 40.96 6.69 -15.19
CA LEU A 74 41.50 5.86 -16.25
C LEU A 74 42.37 6.67 -17.23
N GLN A 75 41.93 7.86 -17.61
CA GLN A 75 42.73 8.75 -18.47
C GLN A 75 44.06 9.16 -17.81
N TRP A 76 44.09 9.34 -16.49
CA TRP A 76 45.33 9.63 -15.76
C TRP A 76 46.25 8.42 -15.69
N ALA A 77 45.70 7.23 -15.48
CA ALA A 77 46.47 5.99 -15.53
C ALA A 77 47.17 5.80 -16.88
N LEU A 78 46.44 6.04 -17.98
CA LEU A 78 47.00 5.97 -19.34
C LEU A 78 48.09 7.02 -19.62
N LYS A 79 48.10 8.12 -18.87
CA LYS A 79 49.11 9.18 -18.96
C LYS A 79 50.35 8.93 -18.08
N GLY A 80 50.45 7.77 -17.43
CA GLY A 80 51.61 7.36 -16.66
C GLY A 80 51.65 7.92 -15.24
N PHE A 81 50.50 8.25 -14.65
CA PHE A 81 50.44 8.57 -13.22
C PHE A 81 50.89 7.38 -12.36
N PRO A 82 51.42 7.63 -11.14
CA PRO A 82 51.87 6.56 -10.26
C PRO A 82 50.77 5.54 -9.99
N GLU A 83 51.06 4.27 -10.27
CA GLU A 83 50.10 3.17 -10.20
C GLU A 83 49.44 3.06 -8.81
N GLU A 84 50.22 3.16 -7.74
CA GLU A 84 49.70 3.11 -6.36
C GLU A 84 48.69 4.23 -6.06
N SER A 85 48.86 5.41 -6.66
CA SER A 85 47.93 6.54 -6.48
C SER A 85 46.62 6.29 -7.23
N VAL A 86 46.71 5.72 -8.44
CA VAL A 86 45.54 5.34 -9.25
C VAL A 86 44.74 4.25 -8.55
N ILE A 87 45.40 3.20 -8.06
CA ILE A 87 44.75 2.10 -7.33
C ILE A 87 44.01 2.63 -6.10
N ARG A 88 44.69 3.45 -5.28
CA ARG A 88 44.10 4.02 -4.06
C ARG A 88 42.87 4.87 -4.33
N GLU A 89 42.91 5.73 -5.36
CA GLU A 89 41.75 6.56 -5.70
C GLU A 89 40.61 5.71 -6.30
N ASN A 90 40.93 4.68 -7.07
CA ASN A 90 39.93 3.76 -7.61
C ASN A 90 39.20 3.00 -6.49
N GLU A 91 39.93 2.49 -5.50
CA GLU A 91 39.35 1.85 -4.32
C GLU A 91 38.44 2.78 -3.52
N LYS A 92 38.81 4.06 -3.39
CA LYS A 92 37.99 5.07 -2.73
C LYS A 92 36.70 5.33 -3.50
N ILE A 93 36.77 5.50 -4.82
CA ILE A 93 35.60 5.66 -5.69
C ILE A 93 34.69 4.42 -5.59
N ASN A 94 35.25 3.21 -5.60
CA ASN A 94 34.48 1.98 -5.51
C ASN A 94 33.78 1.82 -4.15
N ARG A 95 34.44 2.20 -3.04
CA ARG A 95 33.80 2.23 -1.71
C ARG A 95 32.62 3.19 -1.68
N GLN A 96 32.83 4.44 -2.10
CA GLN A 96 31.75 5.43 -2.17
C GLN A 96 30.59 4.96 -3.06
N ARG A 97 30.89 4.27 -4.17
CA ARG A 97 29.88 3.70 -5.05
C ARG A 97 29.10 2.57 -4.39
N ALA A 98 29.75 1.72 -3.60
CA ALA A 98 29.09 0.65 -2.86
C ALA A 98 28.11 1.24 -1.84
N ASP A 99 28.56 2.19 -1.02
CA ASP A 99 27.74 2.86 -0.01
C ASP A 99 26.52 3.55 -0.64
N LEU A 100 26.71 4.26 -1.75
CA LEU A 100 25.61 4.93 -2.46
C LEU A 100 24.64 3.95 -3.12
N LYS A 101 25.10 2.79 -3.58
CA LYS A 101 24.21 1.75 -4.15
C LYS A 101 23.36 1.09 -3.08
N GLU A 102 23.93 0.85 -1.90
CA GLU A 102 23.20 0.35 -0.74
C GLU A 102 22.12 1.36 -0.31
N HIS A 103 22.50 2.62 -0.11
CA HIS A 103 21.55 3.70 0.24
C HIS A 103 20.44 3.86 -0.81
N ARG A 104 20.78 3.74 -2.10
CA ARG A 104 19.80 3.74 -3.18
C ARG A 104 18.79 2.60 -3.05
N GLY A 105 19.26 1.38 -2.78
CA GLY A 105 18.40 0.21 -2.63
C GLY A 105 17.46 0.34 -1.42
N GLU A 106 17.93 0.93 -0.32
CA GLU A 106 17.08 1.25 0.83
C GLU A 106 15.99 2.27 0.48
N LEU A 107 16.35 3.35 -0.21
CA LEU A 107 15.40 4.37 -0.64
C LEU A 107 14.37 3.82 -1.61
N GLU A 108 14.78 3.04 -2.61
CA GLU A 108 13.90 2.38 -3.58
C GLU A 108 12.91 1.44 -2.88
N THR A 109 13.40 0.64 -1.92
CA THR A 109 12.56 -0.26 -1.11
C THR A 109 11.50 0.51 -0.33
N ARG A 110 11.89 1.59 0.36
CA ARG A 110 10.97 2.42 1.14
C ARG A 110 9.95 3.15 0.27
N ILE A 111 10.36 3.64 -0.90
CA ILE A 111 9.45 4.27 -1.87
C ILE A 111 8.44 3.24 -2.40
N ASN A 112 8.88 2.01 -2.68
CA ASN A 112 7.98 0.98 -3.19
C ASN A 112 6.98 0.52 -2.12
N GLN A 113 7.42 0.35 -0.87
CA GLN A 113 6.55 0.09 0.28
C GLN A 113 5.50 1.21 0.47
N ALA A 114 5.92 2.48 0.34
CA ALA A 114 5.00 3.60 0.42
C ALA A 114 4.02 3.67 -0.76
N ARG A 115 4.41 3.15 -1.94
CA ARG A 115 3.54 3.07 -3.14
C ARG A 115 2.50 1.97 -3.02
N GLU A 116 2.86 0.81 -2.47
CA GLU A 116 1.91 -0.27 -2.19
C GLU A 116 0.89 0.13 -1.11
N ALA A 117 1.29 1.04 -0.20
CA ALA A 117 0.41 1.67 0.79
C ALA A 117 -0.33 2.92 0.27
N GLU A 118 -0.14 3.32 -0.99
CA GLU A 118 -0.71 4.54 -1.57
C GLU A 118 -2.20 4.31 -1.87
N VAL A 119 -3.01 4.50 -0.84
CA VAL A 119 -4.46 4.48 -0.92
C VAL A 119 -4.94 5.75 -1.63
N ASP A 120 -5.94 5.63 -2.50
CA ASP A 120 -6.55 6.73 -3.26
C ASP A 120 -7.21 7.75 -2.33
N VAL A 121 -6.42 8.71 -1.85
CA VAL A 121 -6.83 9.77 -0.91
C VAL A 121 -7.99 10.59 -1.48
N GLU A 122 -7.93 10.93 -2.76
CA GLU A 122 -8.95 11.73 -3.44
C GLU A 122 -10.23 10.93 -3.72
N GLY A 123 -10.12 9.62 -3.94
CA GLY A 123 -11.24 8.69 -3.95
C GLY A 123 -11.93 8.59 -2.58
N ILE A 124 -11.17 8.52 -1.50
CA ILE A 124 -11.70 8.42 -0.14
C ILE A 124 -12.38 9.72 0.30
N GLU A 125 -11.82 10.89 0.02
CA GLU A 125 -12.46 12.18 0.37
C GLU A 125 -13.82 12.33 -0.30
N ARG A 126 -13.89 12.06 -1.61
CA ARG A 126 -15.16 12.06 -2.38
C ARG A 126 -16.15 11.05 -1.85
N PHE A 127 -15.66 9.87 -1.47
CA PHE A 127 -16.48 8.82 -0.88
C PHE A 127 -17.05 9.25 0.47
N CYS A 128 -16.26 9.84 1.37
CA CYS A 128 -16.72 10.36 2.65
C CYS A 128 -17.77 11.49 2.50
N GLU A 129 -17.71 12.29 1.44
CA GLU A 129 -18.74 13.30 1.14
C GLU A 129 -20.03 12.67 0.62
N LEU A 130 -19.95 11.71 -0.30
CA LEU A 130 -21.10 10.97 -0.84
C LEU A 130 -21.86 10.20 0.26
N VAL A 131 -21.11 9.53 1.12
CA VAL A 131 -21.61 8.77 2.27
C VAL A 131 -22.38 9.65 3.24
N ARG A 132 -21.85 10.85 3.58
CA ARG A 132 -22.53 11.79 4.47
C ARG A 132 -23.86 12.31 3.93
N GLN A 133 -23.99 12.40 2.61
CA GLN A 133 -25.16 13.00 1.97
C GLN A 133 -26.27 11.98 1.67
N ASN A 134 -25.91 10.73 1.35
CA ASN A 134 -26.87 9.80 0.74
C ASN A 134 -26.99 8.43 1.45
N LEU A 135 -26.40 8.19 2.61
CA LEU A 135 -26.33 6.86 3.24
C LEU A 135 -27.67 6.06 3.24
N LYS A 136 -28.80 6.75 3.46
CA LYS A 136 -30.14 6.14 3.50
C LYS A 136 -30.72 5.80 2.13
N ASP A 137 -30.22 6.43 1.07
CA ASP A 137 -30.73 6.34 -0.30
C ASP A 137 -29.74 5.62 -1.25
N PHE A 138 -28.66 5.02 -0.71
CA PHE A 138 -27.67 4.29 -1.51
C PHE A 138 -28.33 3.19 -2.34
N THR A 139 -28.16 3.29 -3.65
CA THR A 139 -28.55 2.24 -4.60
C THR A 139 -27.57 1.08 -4.54
N PHE A 140 -27.92 -0.06 -5.14
CA PHE A 140 -27.03 -1.23 -5.22
C PHE A 140 -25.64 -0.87 -5.78
N GLU A 141 -25.57 -0.02 -6.82
CA GLU A 141 -24.29 0.42 -7.39
C GLU A 141 -23.50 1.30 -6.43
N ASP A 142 -24.16 2.16 -5.64
CA ASP A 142 -23.47 2.98 -4.63
C ASP A 142 -22.87 2.10 -3.52
N LYS A 143 -23.60 1.04 -3.11
CA LYS A 143 -23.09 0.05 -2.15
C LYS A 143 -21.90 -0.73 -2.69
N ARG A 144 -21.92 -1.10 -3.97
CA ARG A 144 -20.80 -1.77 -4.64
C ARG A 144 -19.58 -0.86 -4.72
N LEU A 145 -19.77 0.39 -5.15
CA LEU A 145 -18.69 1.38 -5.26
C LEU A 145 -18.05 1.67 -3.90
N ALA A 146 -18.87 1.71 -2.84
CA ALA A 146 -18.42 1.86 -1.47
C ALA A 146 -17.49 0.73 -1.01
N LEU A 147 -17.90 -0.53 -1.25
CA LEU A 147 -17.13 -1.70 -0.87
C LEU A 147 -15.81 -1.81 -1.65
N GLU A 148 -15.82 -1.44 -2.94
CA GLU A 148 -14.63 -1.36 -3.78
C GLU A 148 -13.65 -0.29 -3.28
N ALA A 149 -14.14 0.90 -2.93
CA ALA A 149 -13.31 2.00 -2.40
C ALA A 149 -12.66 1.64 -1.05
N LEU A 150 -13.37 0.88 -0.21
CA LEU A 150 -12.85 0.39 1.08
C LEU A 150 -11.90 -0.82 0.93
N GLN A 151 -11.73 -1.34 -0.30
CA GLN A 151 -11.01 -2.58 -0.61
C GLN A 151 -11.45 -3.72 0.31
N THR A 152 -12.77 -3.91 0.42
CA THR A 152 -13.35 -4.83 1.38
C THR A 152 -13.23 -6.28 0.88
N GLU A 153 -12.50 -7.11 1.60
CA GLU A 153 -12.48 -8.56 1.39
C GLU A 153 -13.37 -9.26 2.43
N ILE A 154 -14.22 -10.19 1.97
CA ILE A 154 -15.14 -10.93 2.84
C ILE A 154 -14.68 -12.39 2.86
N TRP A 155 -14.27 -12.85 4.04
CA TRP A 155 -13.89 -14.23 4.30
C TRP A 155 -15.03 -14.94 5.03
N VAL A 156 -15.51 -16.04 4.46
CA VAL A 156 -16.59 -16.84 5.03
C VAL A 156 -16.04 -18.18 5.48
N ASP A 157 -16.07 -18.44 6.79
CA ASP A 157 -15.73 -19.73 7.38
C ASP A 157 -16.90 -20.25 8.23
N GLY A 158 -17.71 -21.14 7.62
CA GLY A 158 -18.87 -21.74 8.27
C GLY A 158 -19.93 -20.71 8.66
N ASP A 159 -20.02 -20.42 9.96
CA ASP A 159 -20.98 -19.47 10.55
C ASP A 159 -20.34 -18.10 10.86
N THR A 160 -19.05 -17.94 10.54
CA THR A 160 -18.29 -16.71 10.77
C THR A 160 -18.05 -15.99 9.44
N ILE A 161 -18.33 -14.69 9.45
CA ILE A 161 -18.02 -13.79 8.35
C ILE A 161 -17.01 -12.79 8.88
N THR A 162 -15.81 -12.80 8.30
CA THR A 162 -14.74 -11.86 8.61
C THR A 162 -14.65 -10.85 7.47
N VAL A 163 -14.72 -9.57 7.81
CA VAL A 163 -14.64 -8.47 6.84
C VAL A 163 -13.29 -7.78 7.02
N LEU A 164 -12.41 -7.89 6.03
CA LEU A 164 -11.12 -7.21 5.99
C LEU A 164 -11.23 -5.98 5.09
N GLY A 165 -10.56 -4.88 5.43
CA GLY A 165 -10.54 -3.68 4.57
C GLY A 165 -9.35 -2.77 4.86
N SER A 166 -9.11 -1.81 3.96
CA SER A 166 -7.96 -0.88 4.00
C SER A 166 -8.06 0.24 5.06
N ILE A 167 -9.25 0.41 5.62
CA ILE A 167 -9.52 1.15 6.85
C ILE A 167 -9.79 0.04 7.88
N PRO A 168 -9.24 0.07 9.11
CA PRO A 168 -9.52 -0.98 10.08
C PRO A 168 -11.02 -1.10 10.28
N ILE A 169 -11.63 -2.08 9.61
CA ILE A 169 -13.03 -2.47 9.76
C ILE A 169 -13.04 -3.32 11.02
N ILE A 170 -12.81 -2.66 12.15
CA ILE A 170 -12.90 -3.23 13.49
C ILE A 170 -11.76 -4.24 13.76
N GLU A 171 -11.05 -4.08 14.87
CA GLU A 171 -10.15 -5.14 15.37
C GLU A 171 -10.98 -6.42 15.57
N GLU A 172 -10.71 -7.46 14.79
CA GLU A 172 -11.05 -8.87 15.06
C GLU A 172 -12.46 -9.18 15.62
N ASP A 173 -13.50 -8.41 15.30
CA ASP A 173 -14.85 -8.79 15.72
C ASP A 173 -15.42 -9.80 14.74
N THR A 174 -15.21 -11.09 15.06
CA THR A 174 -15.93 -12.21 14.48
C THR A 174 -17.43 -11.95 14.58
N VAL A 175 -18.09 -11.61 13.47
CA VAL A 175 -19.55 -11.54 13.48
C VAL A 175 -20.09 -12.96 13.48
N SER A 176 -20.38 -13.47 14.68
CA SER A 176 -21.04 -14.75 14.85
C SER A 176 -22.48 -14.61 14.36
N THR A 177 -22.83 -15.31 13.29
CA THR A 177 -24.22 -15.32 12.79
C THR A 177 -25.15 -15.90 13.88
N PRO A 178 -26.30 -15.26 14.20
CA PRO A 178 -27.28 -15.89 15.07
C PRO A 178 -27.71 -17.19 14.41
N ARG A 179 -27.71 -18.29 15.17
CA ARG A 179 -28.09 -19.64 14.73
C ARG A 179 -29.28 -19.58 13.76
N TRP A 180 -29.03 -19.70 12.45
CA TRP A 180 -30.10 -19.71 11.44
C TRP A 180 -30.84 -21.05 11.54
N SER A 181 -31.76 -21.14 12.49
CA SER A 181 -32.81 -22.16 12.49
C SER A 181 -33.78 -21.84 11.36
N GLY A 182 -33.93 -22.82 10.47
CA GLY A 182 -34.43 -22.65 9.12
C GLY A 182 -35.88 -22.24 8.96
N LEU A 183 -36.18 -21.91 7.70
CA LEU A 183 -37.37 -22.32 6.97
C LEU A 183 -36.91 -22.81 5.60
#